data_AF-A0A3C0HJV8-F1
#
_entry.id   AF-A0A3C0HJV8-F1
#
_cell.length_a   1.000
_cell.length_b   1.000
_cell.length_c   1.000
_cell.angle_alpha   90.00
_cell.angle_beta   90.00
_cell.angle_gamma   90.00
#
_symmetry.space_group_name_H-M   'P 1'
#
loop_
_entity.id
_entity.type
_entity.pdbx_description
1 polymer ?
#
loop_
_entity_poly.entity_id
_entity_poly.type
_entity_poly.pdbx_seq_one_letter_code
_entity_poly.pdbx_strand_id
1 'polypeptide(L)'
;LTFLAMMAGIAGGMAVGAAMLDISPEMFVARLQDTVDVRHFFVGMAKAPVFALIIGLIGCLEGMQVRGTAQSVGERTTSSVVQTISLVILVDAFAALWFMEMGW
;
A
#
# COMPACT_ATOMS: atom_id res chain seq x y z
N LEU A 1 3.61 -6.17 6.94
CA LEU A 1 3.77 -4.70 7.09
C LEU A 1 2.46 -3.95 6.94
N THR A 2 1.61 -4.28 5.95
CA THR A 2 0.36 -3.55 5.64
C THR A 2 -0.55 -3.33 6.84
N PHE A 3 -0.75 -4.35 7.69
CA PHE A 3 -1.54 -4.20 8.92
C PHE A 3 -0.95 -3.16 9.90
N LEU A 4 0.36 -3.22 10.14
CA LEU A 4 1.04 -2.26 11.01
C LEU A 4 1.00 -0.85 10.43
N ALA A 5 1.12 -0.71 9.11
CA ALA A 5 0.98 0.57 8.41
C ALA A 5 -0.43 1.15 8.55
N MET A 6 -1.48 0.32 8.48
CA MET A 6 -2.86 0.75 8.74
C MET A 6 -3.03 1.22 10.18
N MET A 7 -2.54 0.46 11.17
CA MET A 7 -2.61 0.85 12.58
C MET A 7 -1.84 2.15 12.86
N ALA A 8 -0.65 2.30 12.28
CA ALA A 8 0.15 3.52 12.38
C ALA A 8 -0.54 4.71 11.71
N GLY A 9 -1.21 4.50 10.57
CA GLY A 9 -2.01 5.51 9.89
C GLY A 9 -3.21 5.97 10.71
N ILE A 10 -3.93 5.05 11.34
CA ILE A 10 -5.05 5.37 12.26
C ILE A 10 -4.55 6.14 13.48
N ALA A 11 -3.46 5.68 14.10
CA ALA A 11 -2.87 6.35 15.25
C ALA A 11 -2.35 7.76 14.90
N GLY A 12 -1.70 7.91 13.74
CA GLY A 12 -1.25 9.21 13.24
C GLY A 12 -2.40 10.16 12.93
N GLY A 13 -3.46 9.66 12.28
CA GLY A 13 -4.68 10.42 12.01
C GLY A 13 -5.38 10.88 13.29
N MET A 14 -5.44 10.02 14.30
CA MET A 14 -5.97 10.35 15.63
C MET A 14 -5.13 11.41 16.33
N ALA A 15 -3.79 11.29 16.30
CA ALA A 15 -2.88 12.26 16.91
C ALA A 15 -3.00 13.65 16.26
N VAL A 16 -3.06 13.72 14.93
CA VAL A 16 -3.24 14.99 14.20
C VAL A 16 -4.64 15.55 14.42
N GLY A 17 -5.67 14.71 14.42
CA GLY A 17 -7.05 15.12 14.69
C GLY A 17 -7.24 15.71 16.09
N ALA A 18 -6.59 15.12 17.09
CA ALA A 18 -6.58 15.65 18.45
C ALA A 18 -5.76 16.94 18.57
N ALA A 19 -4.61 17.03 17.90
CA ALA A 19 -3.70 18.18 18.04
C ALA A 19 -4.11 19.42 17.23
N MET A 20 -4.75 19.25 16.06
CA MET A 20 -5.07 20.35 15.15
C MET A 20 -6.56 20.67 15.06
N LEU A 21 -7.43 19.69 15.31
CA LEU A 21 -8.88 19.80 15.07
C LEU A 21 -9.72 19.76 16.37
N ASP A 22 -9.06 19.63 17.54
CA ASP A 22 -9.71 19.54 18.87
C ASP A 22 -10.74 18.41 18.96
N ILE A 23 -10.57 17.35 18.16
CA ILE A 23 -11.46 16.18 18.15
C ILE A 23 -11.04 15.23 19.27
N SER A 24 -11.99 14.86 20.14
CA SER A 24 -11.72 13.85 21.16
C SER A 24 -11.44 12.48 20.53
N PRO A 25 -10.51 11.67 21.09
CA PRO A 25 -10.20 10.33 20.57
C PRO A 25 -11.44 9.43 20.47
N GLU A 26 -12.37 9.59 21.40
CA GLU A 26 -13.65 8.89 21.44
C GLU A 26 -14.52 9.22 20.21
N MET A 27 -14.61 10.50 19.83
CA MET A 27 -15.35 10.94 18.66
C MET A 27 -14.68 10.47 17.36
N PHE A 28 -13.35 10.45 17.31
CA PHE A 28 -12.61 9.93 16.17
C PHE A 28 -12.89 8.44 15.95
N VAL A 29 -12.84 7.62 17.00
CA VAL A 29 -13.11 6.17 16.90
C VAL A 29 -14.57 5.91 16.55
N ALA A 30 -15.52 6.65 17.12
CA ALA A 30 -16.93 6.51 16.77
C ALA A 30 -17.18 6.79 15.29
N ARG A 31 -16.60 7.87 14.74
CA ARG A 31 -16.71 8.18 13.31
C ARG A 31 -16.00 7.17 12.41
N LEU A 32 -14.86 6.65 12.86
CA LEU A 32 -14.14 5.62 12.14
C LEU A 32 -14.99 4.35 12.00
N GLN A 33 -15.64 3.91 13.08
CA GLN A 33 -16.52 2.73 13.07
C GLN A 33 -17.78 2.93 12.23
N ASP A 34 -18.33 4.15 12.21
CA ASP A 34 -19.55 4.46 11.48
C ASP A 34 -19.31 4.62 9.96
N THR A 35 -18.11 5.08 9.57
CA THR A 35 -17.77 5.36 8.17
C THR A 35 -17.05 4.19 7.49
N VAL A 36 -16.26 3.41 8.23
CA VAL A 36 -15.42 2.34 7.67
C VAL A 36 -16.08 0.99 7.92
N ASP A 37 -16.71 0.46 6.88
CA ASP A 37 -17.20 -0.91 6.90
C ASP A 37 -16.03 -1.92 6.89
N VAL A 38 -16.20 -3.05 7.58
CA VAL A 38 -15.18 -4.11 7.70
C VAL A 38 -14.77 -4.66 6.33
N ARG A 39 -15.65 -4.51 5.34
CA ARG A 39 -15.42 -4.85 3.93
C ARG A 39 -14.21 -4.14 3.33
N HIS A 40 -14.01 -2.84 3.61
CA HIS A 40 -12.87 -2.08 3.09
C HIS A 40 -11.54 -2.63 3.60
N PHE A 41 -11.52 -3.11 4.85
CA PHE A 41 -10.35 -3.76 5.43
C PHE A 41 -10.01 -5.07 4.70
N PHE A 42 -11.01 -5.91 4.42
CA PHE A 42 -10.79 -7.15 3.69
C PHE A 42 -10.34 -6.93 2.24
N VAL A 43 -10.87 -5.92 1.54
CA VAL A 43 -10.38 -5.52 0.20
C VAL A 43 -8.91 -5.12 0.24
N GLY A 44 -8.54 -4.24 1.18
CA GLY A 44 -7.16 -3.80 1.35
C GLY A 44 -6.21 -4.95 1.66
N MET A 45 -6.62 -5.86 2.55
CA MET A 45 -5.83 -7.05 2.88
C MET A 45 -5.72 -8.04 1.72
N ALA A 46 -6.75 -8.21 0.90
CA ALA A 46 -6.72 -9.11 -0.26
C ALA A 46 -5.77 -8.61 -1.35
N LYS A 47 -5.62 -7.29 -1.53
CA LYS A 47 -4.66 -6.68 -2.47
C LYS A 47 -3.20 -6.82 -2.01
N ALA A 48 -2.96 -6.77 -0.70
CA ALA A 48 -1.62 -6.80 -0.12
C ALA A 48 -0.71 -7.97 -0.60
N PRO A 49 -1.15 -9.25 -0.62
CA PRO A 49 -0.31 -10.35 -1.12
C PRO A 49 -0.03 -10.25 -2.62
N VAL A 50 -0.96 -9.73 -3.42
CA VAL A 50 -0.78 -9.55 -4.86
C VAL A 50 0.36 -8.56 -5.13
N PHE A 51 0.34 -7.41 -4.44
CA PHE A 51 1.42 -6.43 -4.56
C PHE A 51 2.75 -6.97 -4.04
N ALA A 52 2.74 -7.68 -2.91
CA ALA A 52 3.96 -8.28 -2.37
C ALA A 52 4.61 -9.29 -3.35
N LEU A 53 3.79 -10.09 -4.03
CA LEU A 53 4.26 -11.04 -5.03
C LEU A 53 4.85 -10.33 -6.25
N ILE A 54 4.21 -9.29 -6.76
CA ILE A 54 4.72 -8.48 -7.87
C ILE A 54 6.07 -7.85 -7.52
N ILE A 55 6.15 -7.18 -6.37
CA ILE A 55 7.37 -6.50 -5.90
C ILE A 55 8.51 -7.52 -5.72
N GLY A 56 8.21 -8.65 -5.10
CA GLY A 56 9.19 -9.72 -4.88
C GLY A 56 9.71 -10.31 -6.18
N LEU A 57 8.83 -10.61 -7.14
CA LEU A 57 9.22 -11.18 -8.42
C LEU A 57 10.07 -10.22 -9.26
N ILE A 58 9.68 -8.95 -9.36
CA ILE A 58 10.46 -7.95 -10.12
C ILE A 58 11.82 -7.70 -9.45
N GLY A 59 11.86 -7.66 -8.12
CA GLY A 59 13.10 -7.55 -7.36
C GLY A 59 14.04 -8.73 -7.62
N CYS A 60 13.53 -9.96 -7.55
CA CYS A 60 14.32 -11.16 -7.86
C CYS A 60 14.77 -11.19 -9.33
N LEU A 61 13.90 -10.81 -10.27
CA LEU A 61 14.20 -10.83 -11.70
C LEU A 61 15.33 -9.87 -12.07
N GLU A 62 15.25 -8.62 -11.61
CA GLU A 62 16.30 -7.63 -11.88
C GLU A 62 17.59 -7.94 -11.11
N GLY A 63 17.47 -8.53 -9.91
CA GLY A 63 18.61 -9.03 -9.15
C GLY A 63 19.38 -10.15 -9.85
N MET A 64 18.69 -11.06 -10.54
CA MET A 64 19.31 -12.13 -11.35
C MET A 64 19.94 -11.60 -12.65
N GLN A 65 19.56 -10.41 -13.13
CA GLN A 65 20.09 -9.80 -14.36
C GLN A 65 21.32 -8.92 -14.14
N VAL A 66 21.78 -8.81 -12.90
CA VAL A 66 22.99 -8.04 -12.56
C VAL A 66 24.22 -8.67 -13.21
N ARG A 67 25.02 -7.85 -13.89
CA ARG A 67 26.31 -8.27 -14.45
C ARG A 67 27.39 -8.02 -13.39
N GLY A 68 28.54 -8.69 -13.44
CA GLY A 68 29.53 -8.68 -12.36
C GLY A 68 30.20 -7.34 -12.00
N THR A 69 29.65 -6.20 -12.44
CA THR A 69 30.13 -4.85 -12.14
C THR A 69 29.18 -4.14 -11.17
N ALA A 70 29.75 -3.37 -10.25
CA ALA A 70 28.99 -2.56 -9.28
C ALA A 70 28.07 -1.53 -9.95
N GLN A 71 28.46 -1.00 -11.13
CA GLN A 71 27.64 -0.08 -11.91
C GLN A 71 26.34 -0.74 -12.38
N SER A 72 26.40 -1.99 -12.85
CA SER A 72 25.20 -2.68 -13.32
C SER A 72 24.23 -3.01 -12.18
N VAL A 73 24.72 -3.18 -10.94
CA VAL A 73 23.88 -3.36 -9.76
C VAL A 73 22.99 -2.13 -9.56
N GLY A 74 23.58 -0.93 -9.63
CA GLY A 74 22.86 0.34 -9.46
C GLY A 74 21.85 0.60 -10.58
N GLU A 75 22.24 0.35 -11.83
CA GLU A 75 21.35 0.47 -13.00
C GLU A 75 20.13 -0.48 -12.88
N ARG A 76 20.37 -1.74 -12.52
CA ARG A 76 19.31 -2.76 -12.34
C ARG A 76 18.42 -2.48 -11.14
N THR A 77 18.98 -1.99 -10.05
CA THR A 77 18.21 -1.60 -8.86
C THR A 77 17.25 -0.44 -9.19
N THR A 78 17.73 0.56 -9.92
CA THR A 78 16.90 1.72 -10.31
C THR A 78 15.80 1.31 -11.30
N SER A 79 16.14 0.47 -12.29
CA SER A 79 15.16 -0.14 -13.21
C SER A 79 14.10 -0.93 -12.44
N SER A 80 14.51 -1.76 -11.48
CA SER A 80 13.62 -2.56 -10.65
C SER A 80 12.60 -1.71 -9.89
N VAL A 81 13.05 -0.61 -9.26
CA VAL A 81 12.15 0.29 -8.52
C VAL A 81 11.13 0.95 -9.45
N VAL A 82 11.57 1.49 -10.59
CA VAL A 82 10.68 2.16 -11.54
C VAL A 82 9.65 1.19 -12.13
N GLN A 83 10.08 0.00 -12.56
CA GLN A 83 9.18 -1.03 -13.08
C GLN A 83 8.18 -1.49 -12.03
N THR A 84 8.65 -1.72 -10.80
CA THR A 84 7.81 -2.16 -9.69
C THR A 84 6.73 -1.14 -9.36
N ILE A 85 7.11 0.13 -9.15
CA ILE A 85 6.16 1.19 -8.80
C ILE A 85 5.14 1.40 -9.93
N SER A 86 5.59 1.43 -11.18
CA SER A 86 4.70 1.61 -12.34
C SER A 86 3.67 0.48 -12.43
N LEU A 87 4.10 -0.77 -12.29
CA LEU A 87 3.20 -1.91 -12.38
C LEU A 87 2.23 -1.97 -11.19
N VAL A 88 2.69 -1.70 -9.98
CA VAL A 88 1.84 -1.67 -8.79
C VAL A 88 0.75 -0.60 -8.91
N ILE A 89 1.08 0.60 -9.40
CA ILE A 89 0.09 1.67 -9.64
C ILE A 89 -0.96 1.23 -10.67
N LEU A 90 -0.54 0.62 -11.78
CA LEU A 90 -1.47 0.16 -12.81
C LEU A 90 -2.40 -0.95 -12.30
N VAL A 91 -1.85 -1.92 -11.57
CA VAL A 91 -2.63 -3.02 -10.99
C VAL A 91 -3.59 -2.49 -9.92
N ASP A 92 -3.18 -1.51 -9.11
CA ASP A 92 -4.08 -0.90 -8.13
C ASP A 92 -5.21 -0.12 -8.79
N ALA A 93 -4.92 0.65 -9.85
CA ALA A 93 -5.95 1.37 -10.62
C ALA A 93 -6.96 0.40 -11.23
N PHE A 94 -6.50 -0.71 -11.81
CA PHE A 94 -7.38 -1.77 -12.32
C PHE A 94 -8.23 -2.37 -11.20
N ALA A 95 -7.61 -2.72 -10.06
CA ALA A 95 -8.33 -3.28 -8.94
C ALA A 95 -9.35 -2.29 -8.36
N ALA A 96 -9.03 -1.00 -8.30
CA ALA A 96 -9.94 0.05 -7.85
C ALA A 96 -11.17 0.19 -8.75
N LEU A 97 -10.99 0.20 -10.08
CA LEU A 97 -12.10 0.20 -11.03
C LEU A 97 -12.98 -1.04 -10.86
N TRP A 98 -12.35 -2.21 -10.71
CA TRP A 98 -13.06 -3.47 -10.48
C TRP A 98 -13.90 -3.46 -9.20
N PHE A 99 -13.35 -2.99 -8.08
CA PHE A 99 -14.10 -2.90 -6.81
C PHE A 99 -15.25 -1.90 -6.89
N MET A 100 -15.05 -0.77 -7.58
CA MET A 100 -16.10 0.24 -7.79
C MET A 100 -17.26 -0.34 -8.61
N GLU A 101 -16.96 -1.13 -9.65
CA GLU A 101 -17.99 -1.75 -10.50
C GLU A 101 -18.72 -2.92 -9.81
N MET A 102 -18.06 -3.60 -8.87
CA MET A 102 -18.68 -4.56 -7.94
C MET A 102 -19.64 -3.90 -6.93
N GLY A 103 -19.73 -2.57 -6.89
CA GLY A 103 -20.56 -1.82 -5.94
C GLY A 103 -20.00 -1.82 -4.51
N TRP A 104 -18.68 -1.88 -4.36
CA TRP A 104 -17.96 -1.79 -3.08
C TRP A 104 -17.34 -0.41 -2.87
#